data_AF-A0A960K230-F1
#
_entry.id   AF-A0A960K230-F1
#
_cell.length_a   1.000
_cell.length_b   1.000
_cell.length_c   1.000
_cell.angle_alpha   90.00
_cell.angle_beta   90.00
_cell.angle_gamma   90.00
#
_symmetry.space_group_name_H-M   'P 1'
#
loop_
_entity.id
_entity.type
_entity.pdbx_description
1 polymer ?
#
loop_
_entity_poly.entity_id
_entity_poly.type
_entity_poly.pdbx_seq_one_letter_code
_entity_poly.pdbx_strand_id
1 'polypeptide(L)'
;MKNLPSILLFVLLTAVAGLASAEKKPVKPSAKGEEKAEIFSAETFEGLAFRGIGPALTSGRIIDFAVHPKNRKVYYVAVASGGVWKTVNGGTSWESLFDDEGSYSIGCVTLDPNNPDVVWVGTGENNSQRSVGYGDGVYKSLDGGKSWTKMGLETSEHIARIVVDPRDSDVVYVAAQRPLWSVGG
;
A
#
# COMPACT_ATOMS: atom_id res chain seq x y z
N MET A 1 -78.38 16.95 31.30
CA MET A 1 -77.64 16.99 32.59
C MET A 1 -76.28 17.59 32.26
N LYS A 2 -76.14 18.92 32.36
CA LYS A 2 -75.60 19.68 33.52
C LYS A 2 -74.11 19.34 33.77
N ASN A 3 -73.11 20.21 33.81
CA ASN A 3 -72.95 21.68 33.74
C ASN A 3 -71.44 21.99 33.50
N LEU A 4 -71.17 23.14 32.87
CA LEU A 4 -69.91 23.94 32.90
C LEU A 4 -69.76 24.66 34.28
N PRO A 5 -68.94 25.71 34.53
CA PRO A 5 -67.49 26.02 34.38
C PRO A 5 -66.84 26.50 35.72
N SER A 6 -65.55 26.89 35.74
CA SER A 6 -65.03 27.98 36.62
C SER A 6 -63.67 28.49 36.10
N ILE A 7 -63.61 29.66 35.43
CA ILE A 7 -63.25 31.02 35.93
C ILE A 7 -61.73 31.16 36.18
N LEU A 8 -60.93 31.73 35.27
CA LEU A 8 -60.63 33.16 35.00
C LEU A 8 -59.58 33.78 35.97
N LEU A 9 -58.37 34.11 35.47
CA LEU A 9 -57.77 35.43 35.72
C LEU A 9 -56.66 35.80 34.70
N PHE A 10 -56.86 36.97 34.10
CA PHE A 10 -55.98 37.77 33.25
C PHE A 10 -54.71 38.24 33.98
N VAL A 11 -53.57 38.38 33.30
CA VAL A 11 -52.88 39.69 33.10
C VAL A 11 -52.12 39.67 31.77
N LEU A 12 -52.41 40.69 30.98
CA LEU A 12 -51.80 41.13 29.73
C LEU A 12 -50.60 42.04 30.05
N LEU A 13 -49.43 41.83 29.42
CA LEU A 13 -48.58 42.98 29.06
C LEU A 13 -47.75 42.70 27.81
N THR A 14 -47.97 43.58 26.84
CA THR A 14 -47.40 43.69 25.49
C THR A 14 -45.95 44.17 25.50
N ALA A 15 -45.14 43.67 24.56
CA ALA A 15 -44.12 44.49 23.89
C ALA A 15 -43.84 43.95 22.48
N VAL A 16 -44.41 44.60 21.48
CA VAL A 16 -44.02 44.54 20.06
C VAL A 16 -43.00 45.65 19.82
N ALA A 17 -41.82 45.31 19.32
CA ALA A 17 -40.88 46.15 18.54
C ALA A 17 -39.54 45.39 18.49
N GLY A 18 -38.83 45.18 17.40
CA GLY A 18 -39.01 45.51 15.99
C GLY A 18 -37.90 44.75 15.24
N LEU A 19 -38.17 44.31 14.01
CA LEU A 19 -37.15 43.73 13.13
C LEU A 19 -36.15 44.84 12.75
N ALA A 20 -34.95 44.80 13.32
CA ALA A 20 -33.82 45.56 12.82
C ALA A 20 -32.98 44.63 11.92
N SER A 21 -33.10 44.86 10.61
CA SER A 21 -32.20 44.28 9.61
C SER A 21 -30.82 44.90 9.80
N ALA A 22 -29.84 44.11 10.24
CA ALA A 22 -28.45 44.56 10.35
C ALA A 22 -27.78 44.43 8.97
N GLU A 23 -27.66 45.54 8.24
CA GLU A 23 -26.80 45.62 7.06
C GLU A 23 -25.35 45.34 7.46
N LYS A 24 -24.77 44.25 6.91
CA LYS A 24 -23.34 43.99 7.00
C LYS A 24 -22.60 45.08 6.21
N LYS A 25 -21.85 45.94 6.92
CA LYS A 25 -20.90 46.87 6.29
C LYS A 25 -19.89 46.06 5.46
N PRO A 26 -19.56 46.49 4.23
CA PRO A 26 -18.55 45.81 3.42
C PRO A 26 -17.19 45.98 4.07
N VAL A 27 -16.55 44.86 4.42
CA VAL A 27 -15.16 44.81 4.89
C VAL A 27 -14.28 45.15 3.70
N LYS A 28 -13.53 46.26 3.78
CA LYS A 28 -12.47 46.59 2.80
C LYS A 28 -11.48 45.43 2.75
N PRO A 29 -11.04 44.97 1.56
CA PRO A 29 -9.97 43.98 1.48
C PRO A 29 -8.72 44.59 2.11
N SER A 30 -8.29 44.01 3.23
CA SER A 30 -6.96 44.26 3.78
C SER A 30 -5.95 43.85 2.72
N ALA A 31 -4.98 44.72 2.44
CA ALA A 31 -3.91 44.47 1.49
C ALA A 31 -3.30 43.09 1.78
N LYS A 32 -3.28 42.22 0.76
CA LYS A 32 -2.53 40.96 0.78
C LYS A 32 -1.09 41.31 1.12
N GLY A 33 -0.67 40.98 2.35
CA GLY A 33 0.75 40.84 2.63
C GLY A 33 1.29 39.78 1.69
N GLU A 34 2.43 40.08 1.06
CA GLU A 34 3.15 39.15 0.20
C GLU A 34 3.47 37.89 1.03
N GLU A 35 2.69 36.85 0.80
CA GLU A 35 2.94 35.52 1.33
C GLU A 35 4.26 35.07 0.69
N LYS A 36 5.33 34.97 1.50
CA LYS A 36 6.60 34.41 1.04
C LYS A 36 6.28 33.06 0.41
N ALA A 37 6.45 32.96 -0.91
CA ALA A 37 6.27 31.70 -1.62
C ALA A 37 7.06 30.62 -0.89
N GLU A 38 6.38 29.59 -0.40
CA GLU A 38 7.04 28.45 0.22
C GLU A 38 7.89 27.76 -0.85
N ILE A 39 9.21 27.96 -0.77
CA ILE A 39 10.17 27.49 -1.77
C ILE A 39 10.20 25.95 -1.83
N PHE A 40 9.74 25.27 -0.77
CA PHE A 40 9.70 23.82 -0.66
C PHE A 40 8.25 23.31 -0.56
N SER A 41 7.52 23.38 -1.68
CA SER A 41 6.20 22.78 -1.83
C SER A 41 6.24 21.54 -2.74
N ALA A 42 5.15 20.79 -2.84
CA ALA A 42 5.06 19.65 -3.77
C ALA A 42 5.26 20.11 -5.23
N GLU A 43 4.73 21.27 -5.58
CA GLU A 43 4.84 21.89 -6.91
C GLU A 43 6.31 22.21 -7.26
N THR A 44 7.16 22.57 -6.29
CA THR A 44 8.59 22.79 -6.52
C THR A 44 9.28 21.54 -7.10
N PHE A 45 8.82 20.35 -6.73
CA PHE A 45 9.48 19.09 -7.04
C PHE A 45 8.72 18.23 -8.07
N GLU A 46 7.56 18.69 -8.57
CA GLU A 46 6.68 17.93 -9.47
C GLU A 46 7.39 17.49 -10.77
N GLY A 47 8.42 18.23 -11.20
CA GLY A 47 9.25 17.88 -12.36
C GLY A 47 10.41 16.90 -12.09
N LEU A 48 10.64 16.50 -10.84
CA LEU A 48 11.70 15.55 -10.50
C LEU A 48 11.18 14.12 -10.57
N ALA A 49 11.79 13.32 -11.45
CA ALA A 49 11.53 11.89 -11.55
C ALA A 49 12.75 11.09 -11.10
N PHE A 50 12.52 10.10 -10.23
CA PHE A 50 13.52 9.08 -9.98
C PHE A 50 13.72 8.24 -11.24
N ARG A 51 14.98 7.91 -11.55
CA ARG A 51 15.32 6.96 -12.59
C ARG A 51 16.42 6.03 -12.11
N GLY A 52 16.27 4.75 -12.40
CA GLY A 52 17.39 3.81 -12.28
C GLY A 52 18.50 4.21 -13.24
N ILE A 53 19.70 4.47 -12.74
CA ILE A 53 20.90 4.64 -13.57
C ILE A 53 21.57 3.29 -13.91
N GLY A 54 20.99 2.20 -13.40
CA GLY A 54 21.58 0.86 -13.45
C GLY A 54 22.73 0.70 -12.46
N PRO A 55 23.08 -0.54 -12.11
CA PRO A 55 24.23 -0.78 -11.25
C PRO A 55 25.54 -0.65 -12.05
N ALA A 56 26.58 -0.09 -11.44
CA ALA A 56 27.93 -0.05 -12.03
C ALA A 56 28.60 -1.44 -12.06
N LEU A 57 28.12 -2.38 -11.23
CA LEU A 57 28.51 -3.80 -11.17
C LEU A 57 27.27 -4.63 -10.83
N THR A 58 27.04 -5.80 -11.44
CA THR A 58 25.96 -6.71 -11.05
C THR A 58 26.21 -7.24 -9.63
N SER A 59 25.55 -6.63 -8.64
CA SER A 59 25.61 -7.05 -7.25
C SER A 59 24.22 -6.93 -6.65
N GLY A 60 23.85 -7.94 -5.87
CA GLY A 60 22.52 -8.09 -5.30
C GLY A 60 22.31 -9.54 -4.91
N ARG A 61 21.67 -9.76 -3.77
CA ARG A 61 21.39 -11.12 -3.29
C ARG A 61 20.06 -11.56 -3.88
N ILE A 62 20.11 -12.55 -4.76
CA ILE A 62 18.92 -13.16 -5.32
C ILE A 62 18.49 -14.30 -4.41
N ILE A 63 17.22 -14.30 -4.02
CA ILE A 63 16.66 -15.28 -3.08
C ILE A 63 15.94 -16.40 -3.83
N ASP A 64 15.14 -16.05 -4.83
CA ASP A 64 14.28 -17.01 -5.52
C ASP A 64 13.98 -16.58 -6.96
N PHE A 65 13.56 -17.55 -7.77
CA PHE A 65 13.11 -17.36 -9.15
C PHE A 65 11.82 -18.13 -9.40
N ALA A 66 10.87 -17.52 -10.10
CA ALA A 66 9.69 -18.22 -10.60
C ALA A 66 9.63 -18.13 -12.12
N VAL A 67 9.75 -19.27 -12.80
CA VAL A 67 9.84 -19.35 -14.27
C VAL A 67 8.51 -19.75 -14.86
N HIS A 68 8.06 -19.02 -15.87
CA HIS A 68 6.80 -19.32 -16.55
C HIS A 68 6.85 -20.72 -17.20
N PRO A 69 5.87 -21.62 -16.94
CA PRO A 69 5.99 -23.05 -17.27
C PRO A 69 6.06 -23.33 -18.76
N LYS A 70 5.45 -22.47 -19.60
CA LYS A 70 5.42 -22.62 -21.06
C LYS A 70 6.41 -21.71 -21.81
N ASN A 71 6.99 -20.72 -21.14
CA ASN A 71 7.82 -19.70 -21.79
C ASN A 71 8.96 -19.28 -20.87
N ARG A 72 10.10 -19.97 -21.00
CA ARG A 72 11.29 -19.73 -20.16
C ARG A 72 11.93 -18.35 -20.34
N LYS A 73 11.50 -17.55 -21.32
CA LYS A 73 11.92 -16.14 -21.44
C LYS A 73 11.21 -15.22 -20.46
N VAL A 74 10.12 -15.69 -19.85
CA VAL A 74 9.34 -14.96 -18.84
C VAL A 74 9.62 -15.57 -17.48
N TYR A 75 10.18 -14.77 -16.58
CA TYR A 75 10.42 -15.21 -15.20
C TYR A 75 10.54 -14.02 -14.25
N TYR A 76 10.31 -14.32 -12.99
CA TYR A 76 10.31 -13.39 -11.87
C TYR A 76 11.51 -13.67 -10.98
N VAL A 77 12.02 -12.64 -10.33
CA VAL A 77 13.19 -12.68 -9.46
C VAL A 77 12.86 -11.99 -8.15
N ALA A 78 13.01 -12.71 -7.05
CA ALA A 78 12.94 -12.18 -5.70
C ALA A 78 14.32 -11.71 -5.23
N VAL A 79 14.44 -10.43 -4.87
CA VAL A 79 15.69 -9.83 -4.42
C VAL A 79 15.61 -9.57 -2.92
N ALA A 80 16.67 -9.93 -2.18
CA ALA A 80 16.69 -9.83 -0.73
C ALA A 80 16.50 -8.39 -0.20
N SER A 81 16.93 -7.41 -0.99
CA SER A 81 16.81 -5.97 -0.70
C SER A 81 16.65 -5.18 -1.99
N GLY A 82 15.58 -5.44 -2.74
CA GLY A 82 15.34 -4.78 -4.02
C GLY A 82 14.02 -5.15 -4.69
N GLY A 83 13.03 -5.66 -3.96
CA GLY A 83 11.73 -5.98 -4.51
C GLY A 83 11.71 -7.18 -5.47
N VAL A 84 10.66 -7.20 -6.29
CA VAL A 84 10.40 -8.26 -7.27
C VAL A 84 10.59 -7.70 -8.68
N TRP A 85 11.35 -8.43 -9.49
CA TRP A 85 11.63 -8.05 -10.87
C TRP A 85 11.08 -9.09 -11.83
N LYS A 86 10.64 -8.65 -13.01
CA LYS A 86 10.19 -9.53 -14.10
C LYS A 86 10.96 -9.23 -15.37
N THR A 87 11.24 -10.29 -16.11
CA THR A 87 11.68 -10.19 -17.50
C THR A 87 10.70 -10.94 -18.39
N VAL A 88 10.60 -10.50 -19.65
CA VAL A 88 9.82 -11.17 -20.71
C VAL A 88 10.67 -11.57 -21.91
N ASN A 89 11.96 -11.22 -21.88
CA ASN A 89 12.89 -11.39 -22.99
C ASN A 89 14.17 -12.12 -22.57
N GLY A 90 14.07 -13.03 -21.60
CA GLY A 90 15.19 -13.88 -21.19
C GLY A 90 16.27 -13.14 -20.41
N GLY A 91 15.89 -12.09 -19.65
CA GLY A 91 16.81 -11.33 -18.80
C GLY A 91 17.56 -10.22 -19.51
N THR A 92 17.19 -9.88 -20.75
CA THR A 92 17.81 -8.76 -21.50
C THR A 92 17.38 -7.42 -20.91
N SER A 93 16.11 -7.30 -20.51
CA SER A 93 15.59 -6.17 -19.76
C SER A 93 14.68 -6.64 -18.63
N TRP A 94 14.50 -5.76 -17.65
CA TRP A 94 13.82 -6.03 -16.40
C TRP A 94 12.87 -4.89 -16.05
N GLU A 95 11.73 -5.25 -15.50
CA GLU A 95 10.72 -4.36 -14.95
C GLU A 95 10.65 -4.60 -13.44
N SER A 96 10.73 -3.53 -12.63
CA SER A 96 10.44 -3.63 -11.20
C SER A 96 8.93 -3.65 -11.01
N LEU A 97 8.45 -4.56 -10.17
CA LEU A 97 7.03 -4.81 -9.96
C LEU A 97 6.56 -4.47 -8.54
N PHE A 98 7.48 -4.07 -7.66
CA PHE A 98 7.24 -4.03 -6.22
C PHE A 98 7.74 -2.74 -5.55
N ASP A 99 8.04 -1.71 -6.35
CA ASP A 99 8.59 -0.44 -5.86
C ASP A 99 7.55 0.38 -5.06
N ASP A 100 6.27 0.21 -5.36
CA ASP A 100 5.15 0.90 -4.70
C ASP A 100 4.56 0.11 -3.51
N GLU A 101 5.13 -1.06 -3.19
CA GLU A 101 4.63 -1.96 -2.16
C GLU A 101 5.39 -1.79 -0.83
N GLY A 102 4.82 -2.35 0.24
CA GLY A 102 5.24 -2.05 1.62
C GLY A 102 6.63 -2.55 2.02
N SER A 103 7.16 -3.57 1.34
CA SER A 103 8.47 -4.14 1.66
C SER A 103 9.39 -4.22 0.45
N TYR A 104 10.64 -3.76 0.64
CA TYR A 104 11.71 -3.93 -0.33
C TYR A 104 12.44 -5.27 -0.21
N SER A 105 12.18 -6.05 0.86
CA SER A 105 12.86 -7.31 1.13
C SER A 105 11.98 -8.49 0.76
N ILE A 106 12.45 -9.38 -0.11
CA ILE A 106 11.65 -10.50 -0.62
C ILE A 106 12.26 -11.83 -0.19
N GLY A 107 11.41 -12.72 0.34
CA GLY A 107 11.78 -14.07 0.78
C GLY A 107 11.45 -15.16 -0.22
N CYS A 108 10.42 -15.00 -1.05
CA CYS A 108 10.12 -15.92 -2.15
C CYS A 108 9.17 -15.31 -3.18
N VAL A 109 9.17 -15.90 -4.38
CA VAL A 109 8.18 -15.61 -5.43
C VAL A 109 7.75 -16.94 -6.05
N THR A 110 6.45 -17.11 -6.27
CA THR A 110 5.92 -18.32 -6.91
C THR A 110 4.81 -17.98 -7.88
N LEU A 111 4.69 -18.79 -8.93
CA LEU A 111 3.59 -18.71 -9.89
C LEU A 111 2.60 -19.82 -9.55
N ASP A 112 1.32 -19.52 -9.74
CA ASP A 112 0.30 -20.55 -9.74
C ASP A 112 0.55 -21.50 -10.94
N PRO A 113 0.64 -22.83 -10.71
CA PRO A 113 0.89 -23.81 -11.77
C PRO A 113 -0.24 -23.89 -12.80
N ASN A 114 -1.47 -23.54 -12.43
CA ASN A 114 -2.65 -23.56 -13.28
C ASN A 114 -2.88 -22.23 -14.00
N ASN A 115 -2.42 -21.12 -13.42
CA ASN A 115 -2.51 -19.79 -14.03
C ASN A 115 -1.25 -18.94 -13.76
N PRO A 116 -0.27 -18.92 -14.67
CA PRO A 116 0.98 -18.16 -14.49
C PRO A 116 0.85 -16.63 -14.39
N ASP A 117 -0.34 -16.06 -14.65
CA ASP A 117 -0.61 -14.63 -14.37
C ASP A 117 -0.87 -14.37 -12.88
N VAL A 118 -1.20 -15.42 -12.11
CA VAL A 118 -1.31 -15.35 -10.66
C VAL A 118 0.06 -15.53 -10.03
N VAL A 119 0.54 -14.46 -9.38
CA VAL A 119 1.86 -14.41 -8.75
C VAL A 119 1.67 -14.24 -7.25
N TRP A 120 2.40 -15.04 -6.48
CA TRP A 120 2.45 -14.91 -5.02
C TRP A 120 3.86 -14.50 -4.60
N VAL A 121 3.93 -13.55 -3.68
CA VAL A 121 5.17 -13.00 -3.15
C VAL A 121 5.14 -13.08 -1.64
N GLY A 122 6.18 -13.69 -1.06
CA GLY A 122 6.44 -13.65 0.36
C GLY A 122 7.52 -12.61 0.64
N THR A 123 7.22 -11.64 1.50
CA THR A 123 8.19 -10.61 1.88
C THR A 123 9.05 -11.05 3.07
N GLY A 124 10.19 -10.38 3.23
CA GLY A 124 11.23 -10.66 4.22
C GLY A 124 12.15 -11.77 3.79
N GLU A 125 13.43 -11.45 3.59
CA GLU A 125 14.42 -12.44 3.21
C GLU A 125 14.51 -13.58 4.23
N ASN A 126 14.61 -14.80 3.76
CA ASN A 126 14.51 -16.02 4.56
C ASN A 126 15.88 -16.63 4.90
N ASN A 127 16.94 -15.84 4.69
CA ASN A 127 18.31 -16.24 4.93
C ASN A 127 18.83 -15.53 6.18
N SER A 128 18.76 -16.23 7.31
CA SER A 128 19.14 -15.72 8.63
C SER A 128 20.63 -15.38 8.71
N GLN A 129 20.97 -14.16 8.29
CA GLN A 129 22.33 -13.62 8.30
C GLN A 129 22.43 -12.40 9.22
N ARG A 130 23.66 -11.88 9.40
CA ARG A 130 23.91 -10.65 10.18
C ARG A 130 23.22 -9.40 9.59
N SER A 131 22.87 -9.42 8.31
CA SER A 131 22.11 -8.38 7.63
C SER A 131 20.94 -9.04 6.93
N VAL A 132 19.74 -8.80 7.47
CA VAL A 132 18.49 -9.41 7.04
C VAL A 132 17.37 -8.36 7.03
N GLY A 133 16.71 -8.20 5.89
CA GLY A 133 15.53 -7.35 5.77
C GLY A 133 14.27 -8.12 6.21
N TYR A 134 13.43 -7.48 7.01
CA TYR A 134 12.09 -8.00 7.32
C TYR A 134 11.09 -7.55 6.25
N GLY A 135 10.02 -8.31 6.16
CA GLY A 135 8.86 -8.09 5.32
C GLY A 135 7.62 -7.78 6.14
N ASP A 136 6.54 -7.55 5.42
CA ASP A 136 5.24 -7.18 5.97
C ASP A 136 4.12 -8.12 5.48
N GLY A 137 4.47 -9.35 5.09
CA GLY A 137 3.53 -10.46 4.85
C GLY A 137 3.54 -10.99 3.41
N VAL A 138 2.38 -11.50 3.00
CA VAL A 138 2.18 -12.15 1.70
C VAL A 138 1.38 -11.24 0.76
N TYR A 139 1.78 -11.22 -0.50
CA TYR A 139 1.12 -10.49 -1.57
C TYR A 139 0.69 -11.45 -2.68
N LYS A 140 -0.45 -11.14 -3.30
CA LYS A 140 -0.99 -11.83 -4.48
C LYS A 140 -1.23 -10.82 -5.60
N SER A 141 -0.81 -11.17 -6.80
CA SER A 141 -1.19 -10.49 -8.03
C SER A 141 -2.03 -11.42 -8.89
N LEU A 142 -2.98 -10.86 -9.64
CA LEU A 142 -3.81 -11.57 -10.61
C LEU A 142 -3.50 -11.16 -12.07
N ASP A 143 -2.56 -10.24 -12.27
CA ASP A 143 -2.28 -9.60 -13.56
C ASP A 143 -0.78 -9.65 -13.92
N GLY A 144 -0.08 -10.67 -13.42
CA GLY A 144 1.32 -10.91 -13.68
C GLY A 144 2.25 -9.92 -12.97
N GLY A 145 1.80 -9.32 -11.87
CA GLY A 145 2.56 -8.44 -10.98
C GLY A 145 2.41 -6.95 -11.26
N LYS A 146 1.37 -6.52 -11.99
CA LYS A 146 1.09 -5.09 -12.23
C LYS A 146 0.34 -4.44 -11.06
N SER A 147 -0.46 -5.22 -10.36
CA SER A 147 -1.10 -4.83 -9.11
C SER A 147 -1.04 -5.95 -8.09
N TRP A 148 -1.02 -5.58 -6.82
CA TRP A 148 -0.92 -6.51 -5.70
C TRP A 148 -2.03 -6.30 -4.68
N THR A 149 -2.42 -7.40 -4.05
CA THR A 149 -3.33 -7.44 -2.91
C THR A 149 -2.61 -8.10 -1.75
N LYS A 150 -2.65 -7.47 -0.57
CA LYS A 150 -2.09 -8.03 0.66
C LYS A 150 -2.98 -9.16 1.19
N MET A 151 -2.36 -10.28 1.53
CA MET A 151 -3.04 -11.53 1.91
C MET A 151 -2.85 -11.91 3.38
N GLY A 152 -2.16 -11.06 4.16
CA GLY A 152 -1.94 -11.24 5.59
C GLY A 152 -0.51 -11.65 5.96
N LEU A 153 -0.34 -12.13 7.20
CA LEU A 153 0.94 -12.54 7.80
C LEU A 153 1.91 -11.36 8.04
N GLU A 154 1.35 -10.19 8.35
CA GLU A 154 2.08 -8.93 8.54
C GLU A 154 3.12 -9.00 9.66
N THR A 155 2.88 -9.84 10.67
CA THR A 155 3.77 -10.02 11.81
C THR A 155 4.74 -11.19 11.65
N SER A 156 4.71 -11.89 10.51
CA SER A 156 5.61 -13.01 10.27
C SER A 156 7.05 -12.56 10.03
N GLU A 157 7.26 -11.32 9.57
CA GLU A 157 8.54 -10.72 9.15
C GLU A 157 9.32 -11.46 8.05
N HIS A 158 9.28 -12.79 7.97
CA HIS A 158 10.05 -13.60 7.03
C HIS A 158 9.16 -14.72 6.47
N ILE A 159 8.84 -14.63 5.18
CA ILE A 159 8.11 -15.66 4.44
C ILE A 159 9.10 -16.48 3.61
N ALA A 160 9.36 -17.71 4.04
CA ALA A 160 10.40 -18.56 3.47
C ALA A 160 10.03 -19.16 2.13
N ARG A 161 8.76 -19.53 1.97
CA ARG A 161 8.27 -20.25 0.81
C ARG A 161 6.77 -20.14 0.72
N ILE A 162 6.28 -20.03 -0.51
CA ILE A 162 4.86 -20.19 -0.84
C ILE A 162 4.76 -21.30 -1.88
N VAL A 163 3.82 -22.23 -1.68
CA VAL A 163 3.47 -23.24 -2.67
C VAL A 163 1.96 -23.27 -2.88
N VAL A 164 1.55 -23.29 -4.14
CA VAL A 164 0.15 -23.41 -4.56
C VAL A 164 -0.13 -24.89 -4.82
N ASP A 165 -1.26 -25.41 -4.34
CA ASP A 165 -1.65 -26.78 -4.64
C ASP A 165 -1.94 -26.89 -6.16
N PRO A 166 -1.26 -27.78 -6.89
CA PRO A 166 -1.49 -27.92 -8.33
C PRO A 166 -2.88 -28.43 -8.68
N ARG A 167 -3.61 -29.03 -7.72
CA ARG A 167 -4.97 -29.56 -7.92
C ARG A 167 -6.04 -28.49 -7.69
N ASP A 168 -5.71 -27.47 -6.91
CA ASP A 168 -6.63 -26.42 -6.50
C ASP A 168 -5.88 -25.11 -6.19
N SER A 169 -6.01 -24.14 -7.08
CA SER A 169 -5.35 -22.83 -6.98
C SER A 169 -5.80 -21.98 -5.79
N ASP A 170 -6.93 -22.33 -5.15
CA ASP A 170 -7.40 -21.64 -3.94
C ASP A 170 -6.73 -22.17 -2.66
N VAL A 171 -6.00 -23.27 -2.75
CA VAL A 171 -5.25 -23.84 -1.63
C VAL A 171 -3.78 -23.45 -1.73
N VAL A 172 -3.33 -22.62 -0.80
CA VAL A 172 -1.96 -22.09 -0.74
C VAL A 172 -1.34 -22.37 0.63
N TYR A 173 -0.12 -22.88 0.62
CA TYR A 173 0.66 -23.15 1.83
C TYR A 173 1.80 -22.14 1.94
N VAL A 174 1.98 -21.58 3.14
CA VAL A 174 2.99 -20.57 3.42
C VAL A 174 3.89 -21.04 4.57
N ALA A 175 5.20 -21.02 4.34
CA ALA A 175 6.20 -21.22 5.38
C ALA A 175 6.57 -19.88 6.02
N ALA A 176 5.94 -19.57 7.15
CA ALA A 176 6.13 -18.35 7.93
C ALA A 176 7.15 -18.61 9.07
N GLN A 177 8.30 -17.93 9.06
CA GLN A 177 9.37 -18.17 10.03
C GLN A 177 9.17 -17.45 11.36
N ARG A 178 8.55 -16.25 11.35
CA ARG A 178 8.47 -15.27 12.45
C ARG A 178 9.73 -14.36 12.56
N PRO A 179 9.71 -13.31 13.40
CA PRO A 179 10.80 -12.34 13.55
C PRO A 179 12.12 -12.94 14.06
N LEU A 180 13.17 -12.89 13.23
CA LEU A 180 14.46 -13.56 13.48
C LEU A 180 15.06 -13.30 14.87
N TRP A 181 14.83 -12.09 15.39
CA TRP A 181 15.38 -11.62 16.65
C TRP A 181 14.36 -11.65 17.80
N SER A 182 13.44 -12.61 17.77
CA SER A 182 12.41 -12.79 18.78
C SER A 182 12.35 -14.22 19.34
N VAL A 183 11.61 -14.40 20.44
CA VAL A 183 11.38 -15.72 21.01
C VAL A 183 10.50 -16.54 20.06
N GLY A 184 11.01 -17.68 19.60
CA GLY A 184 10.33 -18.53 18.62
C GLY A 184 10.85 -18.39 17.20
N GLY A 185 11.81 -17.48 16.99
CA GLY A 185 12.46 -17.24 15.71
C GLY A 185 11.79 -16.15 14.90
#